data_AF-A0A4V5ZYL8-F1
#
_entry.id   AF-A0A4V5ZYL8-F1
#
_cell.length_a   1.000
_cell.length_b   1.000
_cell.length_c   1.000
_cell.angle_alpha   90.00
_cell.angle_beta   90.00
_cell.angle_gamma   90.00
#
_symmetry.space_group_name_H-M   'P 1'
#
loop_
_entity.id
_entity.type
_entity.pdbx_description
1 polymer ?
#
loop_
_entity_poly.entity_id
_entity_poly.type
_entity_poly.pdbx_seq_one_letter_code
_entity_poly.pdbx_strand_id
1 'polypeptide(L)'
;MFSHLHLDGYEELKAALENTKDRRTFILFTGGKDPETGKSWCPDCVTAEPHVEKAVASELSSTDCIFITCFVGDPTYWKNKENPFRTDESFKVTCIPTMVEVGVKGKRLIDEQLCHADLLKDFFEED
;
A
#
# COMPACT_ATOMS: atom_id res chain seq x y z
N MET A 1 19.15 -0.86 2.29
CA MET A 1 18.98 -0.41 0.89
C MET A 1 17.50 -0.36 0.56
N PHE A 2 16.97 0.78 0.11
CA PHE A 2 15.57 0.90 -0.30
C PHE A 2 15.19 -0.11 -1.41
N SER A 3 13.99 -0.68 -1.34
CA SER A 3 13.44 -1.57 -2.37
C SER A 3 11.95 -1.30 -2.60
N HIS A 4 11.53 -1.20 -3.85
CA HIS A 4 10.12 -1.00 -4.21
C HIS A 4 9.59 -2.23 -4.96
N LEU A 5 8.63 -2.93 -4.37
CA LEU A 5 7.97 -4.10 -4.96
C LEU A 5 6.57 -3.72 -5.46
N HIS A 6 6.20 -4.25 -6.62
CA HIS A 6 4.84 -4.16 -7.16
C HIS A 6 4.31 -5.59 -7.22
N LEU A 7 3.20 -5.84 -6.52
CA LEU A 7 2.64 -7.18 -6.33
C LEU A 7 1.16 -7.18 -6.72
N ASP A 8 0.72 -8.25 -7.37
CA ASP A 8 -0.65 -8.42 -7.83
C ASP A 8 -1.34 -9.52 -7.03
N GLY A 9 -2.24 -9.10 -6.13
CA GLY A 9 -3.05 -9.99 -5.33
C GLY A 9 -2.41 -10.45 -4.02
N TYR A 10 -3.23 -11.16 -3.23
CA TYR A 10 -2.94 -11.45 -1.84
C TYR A 10 -1.85 -12.51 -1.66
N GLU A 11 -1.84 -13.56 -2.50
CA GLU A 11 -0.85 -14.64 -2.40
C GLU A 11 0.58 -14.14 -2.64
N GLU A 12 0.77 -13.26 -3.63
CA GLU A 12 2.07 -12.63 -3.88
C GLU A 12 2.50 -11.76 -2.70
N LEU A 13 1.57 -10.99 -2.11
CA LEU A 13 1.84 -10.22 -0.91
C LEU A 13 2.31 -11.12 0.25
N LYS A 14 1.60 -12.22 0.53
CA LYS A 14 1.99 -13.13 1.62
C LYS A 14 3.36 -13.74 1.36
N ALA A 15 3.64 -14.18 0.13
CA ALA A 15 4.94 -14.71 -0.23
C ALA A 15 6.06 -13.66 -0.08
N ALA A 16 5.82 -12.42 -0.48
CA ALA A 16 6.78 -11.33 -0.30
C ALA A 16 7.04 -11.08 1.19
N LEU A 17 5.99 -11.00 2.02
CA LEU A 17 6.13 -10.72 3.45
C LEU A 17 6.90 -11.78 4.23
N GLU A 18 6.84 -13.04 3.81
CA GLU A 18 7.69 -14.09 4.37
C GLU A 18 9.18 -13.81 4.15
N ASN A 19 9.55 -13.13 3.07
CA ASN A 19 10.92 -12.77 2.72
C ASN A 19 11.35 -11.39 3.26
N THR A 20 10.45 -10.64 3.89
CA THR A 20 10.74 -9.27 4.38
C THR A 20 10.63 -9.10 5.89
N LYS A 21 10.48 -10.19 6.65
CA LYS A 21 10.21 -10.16 8.10
C LYS A 21 11.21 -9.35 8.94
N ASP A 22 12.47 -9.31 8.53
CA ASP A 22 13.55 -8.62 9.26
C ASP A 22 13.79 -7.18 8.77
N ARG A 23 12.93 -6.65 7.89
CA ARG A 23 13.11 -5.33 7.28
C ARG A 23 11.87 -4.47 7.50
N ARG A 24 12.11 -3.19 7.81
CA ARG A 24 11.05 -2.18 7.88
C ARG A 24 10.29 -2.17 6.55
N THR A 25 9.00 -2.47 6.59
CA THR A 25 8.19 -2.70 5.39
C THR A 25 6.92 -1.88 5.45
N PHE A 26 6.67 -1.11 4.40
CA PHE A 26 5.44 -0.36 4.18
C PHE A 26 4.65 -1.00 3.04
N ILE A 27 3.33 -1.05 3.16
CA ILE A 27 2.45 -1.58 2.13
C ILE A 27 1.40 -0.53 1.77
N LEU A 28 1.29 -0.20 0.49
CA LEU A 28 0.17 0.50 -0.11
C LEU A 28 -0.76 -0.52 -0.78
N PHE A 29 -1.97 -0.66 -0.27
CA PHE A 29 -3.06 -1.37 -0.94
C PHE A 29 -3.78 -0.41 -1.90
N THR A 30 -3.82 -0.76 -3.18
CA THR A 30 -4.40 0.08 -4.23
C THR A 30 -5.18 -0.76 -5.24
N GLY A 31 -6.10 -0.15 -5.99
CA GLY A 31 -6.89 -0.85 -7.00
C GLY A 31 -6.01 -1.25 -8.19
N GLY A 32 -6.24 -2.45 -8.74
CA GLY A 32 -5.55 -2.91 -9.95
C GLY A 32 -5.60 -1.91 -11.10
N LYS A 33 -4.55 -1.89 -11.92
CA LYS A 33 -4.45 -1.01 -13.09
C LYS A 33 -5.16 -1.64 -14.29
N ASP A 34 -5.96 -0.82 -14.96
CA ASP A 34 -6.56 -1.16 -16.24
C ASP A 34 -5.44 -1.32 -17.30
N PRO A 35 -5.37 -2.44 -18.04
CA PRO A 35 -4.28 -2.70 -18.98
C PRO A 35 -4.20 -1.71 -20.15
N GLU A 36 -5.32 -1.08 -20.53
CA GLU A 36 -5.37 -0.16 -21.67
C GLU A 36 -4.93 1.25 -21.29
N THR A 37 -5.32 1.71 -20.10
CA THR A 37 -5.07 3.09 -19.62
C THR A 37 -3.91 3.19 -18.65
N GLY A 38 -3.48 2.07 -18.05
CA GLY A 38 -2.47 2.02 -17.00
C GLY A 38 -2.90 2.66 -15.67
N LYS A 39 -4.18 3.03 -15.52
CA LYS A 39 -4.71 3.70 -14.34
C LYS A 39 -5.49 2.74 -13.46
N SER A 40 -5.49 2.98 -12.15
CA SER A 40 -6.35 2.23 -11.25
C SER A 40 -7.82 2.42 -11.61
N TRP A 41 -8.62 1.35 -11.49
CA TRP A 41 -10.08 1.45 -11.59
C TRP A 41 -10.71 2.25 -10.44
N CYS A 42 -9.95 2.50 -9.36
CA CYS A 42 -10.39 3.28 -8.21
C CYS A 42 -9.98 4.76 -8.35
N PRO A 43 -10.94 5.71 -8.42
CA PRO A 43 -10.63 7.14 -8.55
C PRO A 43 -9.77 7.72 -7.42
N ASP A 44 -10.00 7.29 -6.18
CA ASP A 44 -9.22 7.74 -5.02
C ASP A 44 -7.77 7.25 -5.10
N CYS A 45 -7.56 6.03 -5.59
CA CYS A 45 -6.23 5.49 -5.84
C CYS A 45 -5.48 6.31 -6.91
N VAL A 46 -6.14 6.68 -8.01
CA VAL A 46 -5.56 7.54 -9.06
C VAL A 46 -5.21 8.92 -8.50
N THR A 47 -6.04 9.45 -7.60
CA THR A 47 -5.81 10.76 -6.99
C THR A 47 -4.63 10.74 -6.01
N ALA A 48 -4.50 9.69 -5.21
CA ALA A 48 -3.43 9.55 -4.22
C ALA A 48 -2.06 9.18 -4.81
N GLU A 49 -2.03 8.42 -5.93
CA GLU A 49 -0.81 7.91 -6.57
C GLU A 49 0.33 8.94 -6.68
N PRO A 50 0.15 10.14 -7.27
CA PRO A 50 1.23 11.12 -7.40
C PRO A 50 1.73 11.68 -6.05
N HIS A 51 0.87 11.71 -5.02
CA HIS A 51 1.27 12.17 -3.68
C HIS A 51 2.13 11.11 -2.99
N VAL A 52 1.71 9.85 -3.06
CA VAL A 52 2.45 8.72 -2.47
C VAL A 52 3.78 8.53 -3.19
N GLU A 53 3.82 8.54 -4.52
CA GLU A 53 5.06 8.41 -5.29
C GLU A 53 6.07 9.50 -4.91
N LYS A 54 5.61 10.75 -4.78
CA LYS A 54 6.45 11.87 -4.36
C LYS A 54 7.03 11.65 -2.95
N ALA A 55 6.20 11.22 -2.00
CA ALA A 55 6.64 11.01 -0.62
C ALA A 55 7.59 9.80 -0.50
N VAL A 56 7.32 8.70 -1.21
CA VAL A 56 8.24 7.55 -1.25
C VAL A 56 9.61 7.98 -1.81
N ALA A 57 9.61 8.77 -2.88
CA ALA A 57 10.84 9.27 -3.49
C ALA A 57 11.61 10.25 -2.57
N SER A 58 10.93 11.07 -1.77
CA SER A 58 11.60 12.03 -0.88
C SER A 58 12.00 11.44 0.48
N GLU A 59 11.16 10.60 1.08
CA GLU A 59 11.34 10.14 2.46
C GLU A 59 12.02 8.77 2.55
N LEU A 60 11.84 7.89 1.56
CA LEU A 60 12.30 6.50 1.66
C LEU A 60 13.55 6.19 0.83
N SER A 61 13.94 7.04 -0.13
CA SER A 61 15.03 6.75 -1.08
C SER A 61 16.39 6.46 -0.43
N SER A 62 16.62 7.02 0.77
CA SER A 62 17.87 6.84 1.53
C SER A 62 17.70 5.94 2.77
N THR A 63 16.51 5.38 2.97
CA THR A 63 16.15 4.56 4.13
C THR A 63 16.32 3.08 3.81
N ASP A 64 16.76 2.28 4.78
CA ASP A 64 16.77 0.81 4.63
C ASP A 64 15.39 0.22 4.92
N CYS A 65 14.50 0.33 3.94
CA CYS A 65 13.15 -0.22 4.03
C CYS A 65 12.71 -0.84 2.71
N ILE A 66 11.55 -1.49 2.77
CA ILE A 66 10.83 -2.01 1.62
C ILE A 66 9.52 -1.26 1.52
N PHE A 67 9.20 -0.75 0.33
CA PHE A 67 7.90 -0.22 0.01
C PHE A 67 7.20 -1.17 -0.97
N ILE A 68 6.00 -1.62 -0.63
CA ILE A 68 5.21 -2.56 -1.43
C ILE A 68 3.99 -1.84 -1.95
N THR A 69 3.83 -1.74 -3.26
CA THR A 69 2.56 -1.43 -3.90
C THR A 69 1.84 -2.74 -4.20
N CYS A 70 0.77 -3.03 -3.45
CA CYS A 70 -0.04 -4.23 -3.62
C CYS A 70 -1.36 -3.88 -4.32
N PHE A 71 -1.53 -4.40 -5.53
CA PHE A 71 -2.79 -4.31 -6.27
C PHE A 71 -3.78 -5.34 -5.73
N VAL A 72 -4.93 -4.87 -5.25
CA VAL A 72 -5.94 -5.75 -4.63
C VAL A 72 -6.75 -6.57 -5.63
N GLY A 73 -6.44 -6.46 -6.93
CA GLY A 73 -7.19 -7.06 -8.02
C GLY A 73 -8.29 -6.15 -8.58
N ASP A 74 -9.30 -6.76 -9.21
CA ASP A 74 -10.39 -6.07 -9.90
C ASP A 74 -11.50 -5.58 -8.94
N PRO A 75 -12.39 -4.67 -9.39
CA PRO A 75 -13.45 -4.12 -8.53
C PRO A 75 -14.42 -5.17 -7.98
N THR A 76 -14.67 -6.26 -8.70
CA THR A 76 -15.60 -7.33 -8.28
C THR A 76 -14.97 -8.13 -7.15
N TYR A 77 -13.71 -8.51 -7.31
CA TYR A 77 -12.94 -9.17 -6.25
C TYR A 77 -12.88 -8.30 -4.98
N TRP A 78 -12.55 -7.01 -5.13
CA TRP A 78 -12.44 -6.09 -3.99
C TRP A 78 -13.76 -5.88 -3.22
N LYS A 79 -14.90 -5.88 -3.93
CA LYS A 79 -16.23 -5.73 -3.31
C LYS A 79 -16.64 -6.94 -2.48
N ASN A 80 -16.09 -8.12 -2.73
CA ASN A 80 -16.37 -9.30 -1.92
C ASN A 80 -15.82 -9.09 -0.50
N LYS A 81 -16.69 -9.04 0.51
CA LYS A 81 -16.29 -8.85 1.92
C LYS A 81 -15.48 -10.01 2.49
N GLU A 82 -15.57 -11.18 1.87
CA GLU A 82 -14.85 -12.39 2.28
C GLU A 82 -13.44 -12.47 1.65
N ASN A 83 -13.05 -11.49 0.81
CA ASN A 83 -11.72 -11.52 0.23
C ASN A 83 -10.62 -11.42 1.32
N PRO A 84 -9.48 -12.11 1.14
CA PRO A 84 -8.40 -12.18 2.14
C PRO A 84 -7.85 -10.83 2.61
N PHE A 85 -7.83 -9.78 1.77
CA PHE A 85 -7.37 -8.46 2.21
C PHE A 85 -8.28 -7.85 3.29
N ARG A 86 -9.58 -8.15 3.22
CA ARG A 86 -10.59 -7.66 4.19
C ARG A 86 -10.64 -8.51 5.46
N THR A 87 -10.28 -9.79 5.36
CA THR A 87 -10.44 -10.77 6.45
C THR A 87 -9.14 -11.12 7.18
N ASP A 88 -7.95 -10.89 6.59
CA ASP A 88 -6.68 -11.05 7.29
C ASP A 88 -6.57 -10.01 8.41
N GLU A 89 -6.53 -10.47 9.67
CA GLU A 89 -6.45 -9.62 10.86
C GLU A 89 -5.13 -8.83 10.95
N SER A 90 -4.11 -9.19 10.16
CA SER A 90 -2.85 -8.44 10.06
C SER A 90 -3.03 -7.07 9.40
N PHE A 91 -3.98 -6.96 8.45
CA PHE A 91 -4.18 -5.74 7.65
C PHE A 91 -5.60 -5.18 7.79
N LYS A 92 -6.60 -6.05 7.70
CA LYS A 92 -8.03 -5.72 7.77
C LYS A 92 -8.36 -4.50 6.92
N VAL A 93 -8.04 -4.59 5.63
CA VAL A 93 -8.13 -3.46 4.70
C VAL A 93 -9.62 -3.16 4.43
N THR A 94 -10.11 -2.05 4.96
CA THR A 94 -11.53 -1.68 4.88
C THR A 94 -11.86 -0.86 3.64
N CYS A 95 -10.91 -0.05 3.17
CA CYS A 95 -11.01 0.84 2.01
C CYS A 95 -9.67 0.89 1.26
N ILE A 96 -9.69 1.41 0.03
CA ILE A 96 -8.49 1.67 -0.76
C ILE A 96 -8.59 3.10 -1.33
N PRO A 97 -7.47 3.82 -1.43
CA PRO A 97 -6.12 3.41 -1.05
C PRO A 97 -5.94 3.30 0.48
N THR A 98 -5.14 2.35 0.94
CA THR A 98 -4.73 2.22 2.35
C THR A 98 -3.23 2.01 2.40
N MET A 99 -2.51 2.76 3.25
CA MET A 99 -1.11 2.50 3.56
C MET A 99 -0.95 2.02 5.00
N VAL A 100 -0.07 1.03 5.22
CA VAL A 100 0.26 0.48 6.54
C VAL A 100 1.76 0.27 6.69
N GLU A 101 2.25 0.30 7.93
CA GLU A 101 3.58 -0.20 8.29
C GLU A 101 3.46 -1.59 8.93
N VAL A 102 4.19 -2.57 8.40
CA VAL A 102 4.12 -3.96 8.85
C VAL A 102 4.70 -4.07 10.26
N GLY A 103 3.96 -4.72 11.15
CA GLY A 103 4.38 -4.94 12.55
C GLY A 103 4.09 -3.78 13.50
N VAL A 104 3.68 -2.61 12.99
CA VAL A 104 3.35 -1.44 13.82
C VAL A 104 1.83 -1.30 13.95
N LYS A 105 1.30 -1.67 15.12
CA LYS A 105 -0.14 -1.72 15.35
C LYS A 105 -0.78 -0.34 15.27
N GLY A 106 -1.75 -0.18 14.38
CA GLY A 106 -2.56 1.04 14.26
C GLY A 106 -1.94 2.12 13.37
N LYS A 107 -0.71 1.93 12.90
CA LYS A 107 -0.05 2.88 11.99
C LYS A 107 -0.56 2.68 10.56
N ARG A 108 -1.51 3.52 10.15
CA ARG A 108 -2.12 3.48 8.82
C ARG A 108 -2.58 4.86 8.34
N LEU A 109 -2.59 5.05 7.02
CA LEU A 109 -3.32 6.11 6.34
C LEU A 109 -4.37 5.49 5.42
N ILE A 110 -5.51 6.15 5.27
CA ILE A 110 -6.63 5.69 4.44
C ILE A 110 -7.18 6.81 3.55
N ASP A 111 -7.66 6.44 2.37
CA ASP A 111 -8.38 7.30 1.43
C ASP A 111 -7.67 8.65 1.19
N GLU A 112 -8.36 9.77 1.46
CA GLU A 112 -7.87 11.14 1.25
C GLU A 112 -6.62 11.47 2.08
N GLN A 113 -6.35 10.74 3.17
CA GLN A 113 -5.15 10.97 3.98
C GLN A 113 -3.87 10.80 3.17
N LEU A 114 -3.89 9.93 2.14
CA LEU A 114 -2.75 9.72 1.25
C LEU A 114 -2.54 10.87 0.25
N CYS A 115 -3.45 11.85 0.18
CA CYS A 115 -3.28 13.05 -0.63
C CYS A 115 -2.57 14.19 0.15
N HIS A 116 -2.40 14.04 1.46
CA HIS A 116 -1.80 15.06 2.33
C HIS A 116 -0.31 14.78 2.55
N ALA A 117 0.53 15.68 2.05
CA ALA A 117 1.98 15.50 2.05
C ALA A 117 2.59 15.51 3.47
N ASP A 118 2.00 16.29 4.38
CA ASP A 118 2.33 16.33 5.80
C ASP A 118 2.04 14.97 6.46
N LEU A 119 0.85 14.39 6.25
CA LEU A 119 0.52 13.08 6.81
C LEU A 119 1.42 11.96 6.26
N LEU A 120 1.73 11.97 4.96
CA LEU A 120 2.64 11.01 4.35
C LEU A 120 4.05 11.12 4.93
N LYS A 121 4.52 12.35 5.14
CA LYS A 121 5.83 12.61 5.73
C LYS A 121 5.89 12.09 7.17
N ASP A 122 4.95 12.51 8.00
CA ASP A 122 4.88 12.10 9.42
C ASP A 122 4.79 10.57 9.53
N PHE A 123 4.01 9.94 8.64
CA PHE A 123 3.89 8.49 8.59
C PHE A 123 5.22 7.77 8.33
N PHE A 124 6.11 8.30 7.49
CA PHE A 124 7.42 7.67 7.23
C PHE A 124 8.48 8.00 8.29
N GLU A 125 8.37 9.15 8.96
CA GLU A 125 9.34 9.60 9.97
C GLU A 125 9.12 8.98 11.36
N GLU A 126 7.88 8.67 11.75
CA GLU A 126 7.60 8.11 13.08
C GLU A 126 8.17 6.67 13.23
N ASP A 127 8.94 6.41 14.30
CA ASP A 127 9.37 5.06 14.75
C ASP A 127 8.51 4.59 15.95
#